data_AF-A0A6P1D359-F1
#
_entry.id   AF-A0A6P1D359-F1
#
_cell.length_a   1.000
_cell.length_b   1.000
_cell.length_c   1.000
_cell.angle_alpha   90.00
_cell.angle_beta   90.00
_cell.angle_gamma   90.00
#
_symmetry.space_group_name_H-M   'P 1'
#
loop_
_entity.id
_entity.type
_entity.pdbx_description
1 polymer ?
#
loop_
_entity_poly.entity_id
_entity_poly.type
_entity_poly.pdbx_seq_one_letter_code
_entity_poly.pdbx_strand_id
1 'polypeptide(L)' 'MVTEKTCTGSLAYTDEDFRAVIDAITQGRIDPTPLVTRRISLDEVMDKGIELLRGEGRDTEVKILVTQ' A
#
# COMPACT_ATOMS: atom_id res chain seq x y z
N MET A 1 7.12 -21.67 -32.94
CA MET A 1 5.68 -21.85 -32.68
C MET A 1 5.16 -20.61 -31.99
N VAL A 2 4.17 -19.94 -32.57
CA VAL A 2 3.47 -18.82 -31.90
C VAL A 2 2.31 -19.42 -31.11
N THR A 3 2.18 -19.01 -29.85
CA THR A 3 1.07 -19.41 -28.96
C THR A 3 0.19 -18.20 -28.73
N GLU A 4 -1.11 -18.42 -28.55
CA GLU A 4 -2.04 -17.35 -28.17
C GLU A 4 -1.67 -16.78 -26.80
N LYS A 5 -1.80 -15.46 -26.63
CA LYS A 5 -1.46 -14.74 -25.40
C LYS A 5 -2.66 -13.93 -24.94
N THR A 6 -2.96 -14.00 -23.64
CA THR A 6 -3.95 -13.13 -23.00
C THR A 6 -3.24 -12.02 -22.23
N CYS A 7 -3.73 -10.79 -22.39
CA CYS A 7 -3.27 -9.62 -21.63
C CYS A 7 -4.47 -9.03 -20.89
N THR A 8 -4.34 -8.85 -19.58
CA THR A 8 -5.40 -8.31 -18.72
C THR A 8 -4.85 -7.13 -17.92
N GLY A 9 -5.52 -5.99 -18.02
CA GLY A 9 -5.28 -4.84 -17.14
C GLY A 9 -6.23 -4.86 -15.94
N SER A 10 -5.82 -4.23 -14.84
CA SER A 10 -6.70 -3.98 -13.69
C SER A 10 -6.56 -2.52 -13.23
N LEU A 11 -7.62 -1.99 -12.64
CA LEU A 11 -7.64 -0.64 -12.07
C LEU A 11 -8.47 -0.67 -10.79
N ALA A 12 -7.87 -0.14 -9.72
CA ALA A 12 -8.50 -0.02 -8.41
C ALA A 12 -9.08 -1.36 -7.91
N TYR A 13 -10.22 -1.29 -7.23
CA TYR A 13 -10.82 -2.38 -6.47
C TYR A 13 -12.31 -2.09 -6.25
N THR A 14 -13.04 -3.12 -5.87
CA THR A 14 -14.47 -3.11 -5.57
C THR A 14 -14.72 -3.38 -4.08
N ASP A 15 -15.98 -3.24 -3.63
CA ASP A 15 -16.37 -3.58 -2.26
C ASP A 15 -16.14 -5.07 -1.91
N GLU A 16 -16.18 -5.95 -2.91
CA GLU A 16 -15.89 -7.37 -2.75
C GLU A 16 -14.41 -7.60 -2.41
N ASP A 17 -13.51 -6.91 -3.11
CA ASP A 17 -12.06 -6.98 -2.87
C ASP A 17 -11.72 -6.52 -1.44
N PHE A 18 -12.33 -5.42 -0.98
CA PHE A 18 -12.15 -4.95 0.39
C PHE A 18 -12.57 -5.99 1.43
N ARG A 19 -13.76 -6.60 1.26
CA ARG A 19 -14.25 -7.63 2.18
C ARG A 19 -13.30 -8.82 2.23
N ALA A 20 -12.85 -9.30 1.07
CA ALA A 20 -11.93 -10.42 0.98
C ALA A 20 -10.58 -10.14 1.68
N VAL A 21 -10.05 -8.91 1.55
CA VAL A 21 -8.81 -8.49 2.21
C VAL A 21 -8.99 -8.38 3.73
N ILE A 22 -10.11 -7.81 4.20
CA ILE A 22 -10.41 -7.71 5.64
C ILE A 22 -10.51 -9.12 6.26
N ASP A 23 -11.19 -10.05 5.59
CA ASP A 23 -11.29 -11.44 6.04
C ASP A 23 -9.91 -12.11 6.08
N ALA A 24 -9.07 -11.86 5.08
CA ALA A 24 -7.70 -12.40 5.03
C ALA A 24 -6.82 -11.88 6.16
N ILE A 25 -6.92 -10.59 6.50
CA ILE A 25 -6.20 -9.99 7.63
C ILE A 25 -6.71 -10.59 8.94
N THR A 26 -8.03 -10.65 9.12
CA THR A 26 -8.66 -11.17 10.35
C THR A 26 -8.30 -12.64 10.60
N GLN A 27 -8.17 -13.43 9.53
CA GLN A 27 -7.78 -14.84 9.59
C GLN A 27 -6.26 -15.06 9.68
N GLY A 28 -5.45 -14.00 9.73
CA GLY A 28 -3.99 -14.08 9.79
C GLY A 28 -3.34 -14.60 8.50
N ARG A 29 -4.08 -14.65 7.38
CA ARG A 29 -3.54 -15.03 6.07
C ARG A 29 -2.69 -13.91 5.46
N ILE A 30 -2.93 -12.67 5.87
CA ILE A 30 -2.19 -11.48 5.47
C ILE A 30 -1.85 -10.67 6.73
N ASP A 31 -0.58 -10.35 6.93
CA ASP A 31 -0.15 -9.33 7.88
C ASP A 31 0.34 -8.09 7.12
N PRO A 32 -0.41 -6.98 7.14
CA PRO A 32 -0.02 -5.75 6.45
C PRO A 32 0.97 -4.90 7.27
N THR A 33 1.20 -5.24 8.54
CA THR A 33 1.99 -4.43 9.48
C THR A 33 3.40 -4.11 8.96
N PRO A 34 4.14 -5.05 8.33
CA PRO A 34 5.48 -4.78 7.82
C PRO A 34 5.53 -3.77 6.66
N LEU A 35 4.40 -3.51 5.98
CA LEU A 35 4.35 -2.50 4.92
C LEU A 35 4.42 -1.08 5.49
N VAL A 36 4.05 -0.87 6.76
CA VAL A 36 4.09 0.44 7.42
C VAL A 36 5.51 0.69 7.92
N THR A 37 6.30 1.38 7.09
CA THR A 37 7.69 1.75 7.39
C THR A 37 7.81 2.97 8.30
N ARG A 38 6.77 3.83 8.33
CA ARG A 38 6.76 5.04 9.16
C ARG A 38 5.37 5.39 9.66
N ARG A 39 5.30 6.00 10.84
CA ARG A 39 4.11 6.66 11.40
C ARG A 39 4.44 8.12 11.68
N ILE A 40 3.57 9.04 11.27
CA ILE A 40 3.73 10.49 11.45
C ILE A 40 2.41 11.10 11.92
N SER A 41 2.49 12.28 12.55
CA SER A 41 1.30 13.08 12.86
C SER A 41 0.86 13.92 11.66
N LEU A 42 -0.35 14.48 11.72
CA LEU A 42 -0.95 15.23 10.61
C LEU A 42 -0.16 16.51 10.26
N ASP A 43 0.41 17.19 11.26
CA ASP A 43 1.25 18.38 11.09
C ASP A 43 2.57 18.10 10.37
N GLU A 44 3.03 16.85 10.37
CA GLU A 44 4.28 16.43 9.75
C GLU A 44 4.11 15.96 8.29
N VAL A 45 2.87 15.92 7.77
CA VAL A 45 2.55 15.29 6.48
C VAL A 45 3.32 15.87 5.31
N MET A 46 3.57 17.18 5.31
CA MET A 46 4.31 17.81 4.22
C MET A 46 5.76 17.32 4.21
N ASP A 47 6.49 17.55 5.30
CA ASP A 47 7.93 17.32 5.36
C ASP A 47 8.27 15.83 5.50
N LYS A 48 7.64 15.14 6.47
CA LYS A 48 7.95 13.74 6.81
C LYS A 48 7.12 12.73 6.04
N GLY A 49 6.13 13.18 5.27
CA GLY A 49 5.28 12.34 4.43
C GLY A 49 5.59 12.50 2.95
N ILE A 50 5.05 13.54 2.34
CA ILE A 50 5.06 13.74 0.88
C ILE A 50 6.46 14.04 0.37
N GLU A 51 7.18 14.98 1.00
CA GLU A 51 8.52 15.37 0.58
C GLU A 51 9.52 14.23 0.76
N LEU A 52 9.44 13.53 1.89
CA LEU A 52 10.25 12.34 2.16
C LEU A 52 10.04 11.26 1.07
N LEU A 53 8.80 10.93 0.71
CA LEU A 53 8.50 9.93 -0.33
C LEU A 53 9.03 10.34 -1.71
N ARG A 54 9.07 11.64 -2.01
CA ARG A 54 9.57 12.15 -3.29
C ARG A 54 11.09 12.16 -3.36
N GLY A 55 11.76 12.34 -2.23
CA GLY A 55 13.21 12.48 -2.12
C GLY A 55 13.88 11.27 -1.47
N GLU A 56 14.46 11.48 -0.29
CA GLU A 56 15.34 10.52 0.40
C GLU A 56 14.67 9.19 0.75
N GLY A 57 13.35 9.20 0.96
CA GLY A 57 12.57 8.01 1.29
C GLY A 57 12.19 7.14 0.10
N ARG A 58 12.48 7.55 -1.14
CA ARG A 58 12.00 6.89 -2.37
C ARG A 58 12.29 5.39 -2.42
N ASP A 59 13.46 4.97 -1.96
CA ASP A 59 13.91 3.58 -2.04
C ASP A 59 13.81 2.82 -0.71
N THR A 60 13.39 3.50 0.37
CA THR A 60 13.37 2.94 1.73
C THR A 60 11.97 2.93 2.37
N GLU A 61 11.09 3.84 1.98
CA GLU A 61 9.73 3.94 2.50
C GLU A 61 8.76 3.16 1.62
N VAL A 62 7.93 2.31 2.25
CA VAL A 62 6.87 1.54 1.58
C VAL A 62 5.52 2.20 1.82
N LYS A 63 5.17 2.43 3.08
CA LYS A 63 3.92 3.07 3.49
C LYS A 63 4.14 3.93 4.73
N ILE A 64 3.82 5.21 4.59
CA ILE A 64 3.74 6.14 5.70
C ILE A 64 2.29 6.21 6.16
N LEU A 65 2.04 5.89 7.43
CA LEU A 65 0.72 5.98 8.05
C LEU A 65 0.61 7.28 8.84
N VAL A 66 -0.38 8.10 8.53
CA VAL A 66 -0.67 9.32 9.28
C VAL A 66 -1.65 8.98 10.40
N THR A 67 -1.27 9.27 11.64
CA THR A 67 -2.11 9.04 12.83
C THR A 67 -2.42 10.36 13.51
N GLN A 68 -3.58 10.45 14.15
CA GLN A 68 -3.94 11.58 15.03
C GLN A 68 -3.27 11.45 16.38
#